data_AF-A0A7S3QDF4-F1
#
_entry.id   AF-A0A7S3QDF4-F1
#
_cell.length_a   1.000
_cell.length_b   1.000
_cell.length_c   1.000
_cell.angle_alpha   90.00
_cell.angle_beta   90.00
_cell.angle_gamma   90.00
#
_symmetry.space_group_name_H-M   'P 1'
#
loop_
_entity.id
_entity.type
_entity.pdbx_description
1 polymer ?
#
loop_
_entity_poly.entity_id
_entity_poly.type
_entity_poly.pdbx_seq_one_letter_code
_entity_poly.pdbx_strand_id
1 'polypeptide(L)'
;CSWDGGDCKESDRKPVDGYPSCIVHYPEFIGDFICNDWPPYNTEACSWDGGDCKDFYRKPVPVDGYPDCIVHYPEYIGDNFCDDYPPYNTEACSWDGGDCKESDRKPVDGYPSCMVHHPEVIGDNFCHDY
;
A
#
# COMPACT_ATOMS: atom_id res chain seq x y z
N CYS A 1 9.95 0.65 -10.54
CA CYS A 1 10.36 0.94 -11.93
C CYS A 1 10.65 2.43 -12.09
N SER A 2 11.84 2.92 -11.73
CA SER A 2 12.15 4.37 -11.68
C SER A 2 11.16 5.20 -10.86
N TRP A 3 10.81 4.71 -9.65
CA TRP A 3 9.83 5.36 -8.77
C TRP A 3 8.47 5.51 -9.45
N ASP A 4 7.83 4.37 -9.67
CA ASP A 4 6.54 4.30 -10.34
C ASP A 4 6.49 4.98 -11.72
N GLY A 5 7.36 4.57 -12.64
CA GLY A 5 7.45 5.18 -13.96
C GLY A 5 7.97 6.63 -13.97
N GLY A 6 8.27 7.20 -12.80
CA GLY A 6 8.62 8.60 -12.59
C GLY A 6 7.52 9.41 -11.89
N ASP A 7 6.43 8.77 -11.46
CA ASP A 7 5.29 9.42 -10.83
C ASP A 7 5.52 9.69 -9.34
N CYS A 8 6.33 8.85 -8.68
CA CYS A 8 6.74 9.08 -7.30
C CYS A 8 8.04 9.90 -7.21
N LYS A 9 7.92 11.23 -7.21
CA LYS A 9 9.07 12.12 -6.94
C LYS A 9 9.02 12.66 -5.51
N GLU A 10 10.16 12.62 -4.82
CA GLU A 10 10.29 13.20 -3.47
C GLU A 10 9.89 14.68 -3.42
N SER A 11 10.12 15.43 -4.51
CA SER A 11 9.72 16.84 -4.62
C SER A 11 8.21 17.07 -4.60
N ASP A 12 7.43 16.04 -4.91
CA ASP A 12 5.98 16.13 -5.07
C ASP A 12 5.27 15.88 -3.74
N ARG A 13 5.99 15.34 -2.74
CA ARG A 13 5.48 15.15 -1.39
C ARG A 13 5.26 16.48 -0.67
N LYS A 14 4.19 16.56 0.10
CA LYS A 14 3.78 17.77 0.83
C LYS A 14 3.49 17.48 2.30
N PRO A 15 3.78 18.45 3.19
CA PRO A 15 3.36 18.35 4.57
C PRO A 15 1.84 18.41 4.68
N VAL A 16 1.28 17.67 5.63
CA VAL A 16 -0.16 17.66 5.92
C VAL A 16 -0.50 18.72 6.96
N ASP A 17 -1.61 19.44 6.76
CA ASP A 17 -2.06 20.44 7.74
C ASP A 17 -2.39 19.76 9.08
N GLY A 18 -1.96 20.36 10.20
CA GLY A 18 -2.02 19.73 11.52
C GLY A 18 -0.97 18.64 11.79
N TYR A 19 -0.33 18.06 10.77
CA TYR A 19 0.74 17.05 10.89
C TYR A 19 1.98 17.42 10.06
N PRO A 20 2.76 18.45 10.43
CA PRO A 20 3.86 18.95 9.58
C PRO A 20 4.99 17.95 9.32
N SER A 21 5.11 16.90 10.15
CA SER A 21 6.07 15.81 9.97
C SER A 21 5.54 14.68 9.07
N CYS A 22 4.24 14.67 8.78
CA CYS A 22 3.64 13.79 7.78
C CYS A 22 3.87 14.40 6.40
N ILE A 23 4.75 13.77 5.62
CA ILE A 23 5.15 14.23 4.28
C ILE A 23 4.77 13.13 3.29
N VAL A 24 3.74 13.36 2.51
CA VAL A 24 3.10 12.34 1.65
C VAL A 24 2.77 12.89 0.27
N HIS A 25 2.51 12.01 -0.71
CA HIS A 25 2.12 12.43 -2.07
C HIS A 25 0.70 13.02 -2.11
N TYR A 26 -0.22 12.45 -1.34
CA TYR A 26 -1.63 12.84 -1.32
C TYR A 26 -2.09 13.25 0.09
N PRO A 27 -1.85 14.50 0.53
CA PRO A 27 -2.28 14.97 1.86
C PRO A 27 -3.77 14.75 2.17
N GLU A 28 -4.60 14.70 1.13
CA GLU A 28 -6.04 14.45 1.20
C GLU A 28 -6.43 13.05 1.71
N PHE A 29 -5.51 12.08 1.72
CA PHE A 29 -5.78 10.73 2.24
C PHE A 29 -5.67 10.69 3.78
N ILE A 30 -5.01 11.66 4.40
CA ILE A 30 -4.89 11.70 5.86
C ILE A 30 -6.18 12.20 6.50
N GLY A 31 -6.83 11.36 7.31
CA GLY A 31 -8.06 11.73 8.01
C GLY A 31 -9.30 11.73 7.11
N ASP A 32 -9.29 10.92 6.04
CA ASP A 32 -10.36 10.80 5.06
C ASP A 32 -11.42 9.75 5.43
N PHE A 33 -11.33 9.19 6.63
CA PHE A 33 -12.12 8.07 7.11
C PHE A 33 -11.89 6.80 6.30
N ILE A 34 -10.75 6.62 5.66
CA ILE A 34 -10.28 5.34 5.12
C ILE A 34 -8.99 5.04 5.86
N CYS A 35 -8.69 3.77 6.14
CA CYS A 35 -7.38 3.43 6.67
C CYS A 35 -6.45 3.15 5.49
N ASN A 36 -5.56 4.07 5.18
CA ASN A 36 -4.49 3.97 4.20
C ASN A 36 -3.28 3.29 4.88
N ASP A 37 -3.34 1.97 5.02
CA ASP A 37 -2.50 1.20 5.94
C ASP A 37 -1.04 0.98 5.51
N TRP A 38 -0.62 1.60 4.42
CA TRP A 38 0.75 1.58 3.91
C TRP A 38 1.56 2.82 4.33
N PRO A 39 2.90 2.73 4.42
CA PRO A 39 3.76 3.90 4.54
C PRO A 39 3.67 4.79 3.28
N PRO A 40 3.83 6.12 3.40
CA PRO A 40 4.04 6.89 4.62
C PRO A 40 2.76 7.21 5.43
N TYR A 41 1.57 6.88 4.93
CA TYR A 41 0.27 7.31 5.46
C TYR A 41 -0.04 6.73 6.85
N ASN A 42 0.13 5.43 7.05
CA ASN A 42 -0.10 4.78 8.35
C ASN A 42 1.17 4.73 9.22
N THR A 43 1.76 5.88 9.47
CA THR A 43 2.92 6.03 10.36
C THR A 43 2.63 6.96 11.53
N GLU A 44 3.45 6.92 12.58
CA GLU A 44 3.31 7.83 13.72
C GLU A 44 3.40 9.32 13.30
N ALA A 45 4.25 9.64 12.31
CA ALA A 45 4.38 11.00 11.79
C ALA A 45 3.07 11.52 11.16
N CYS A 46 2.29 10.62 10.57
CA CYS A 46 0.97 10.85 10.01
C CYS A 46 -0.18 10.52 10.97
N SER A 47 0.13 10.36 12.26
CA SER A 47 -0.84 10.01 13.31
C SER A 47 -1.66 8.76 13.00
N TRP A 48 -1.06 7.77 12.30
CA TRP A 48 -1.72 6.54 11.88
C TRP A 48 -2.91 6.85 10.99
N ASP A 49 -2.59 7.52 9.88
CA ASP A 49 -3.54 8.02 8.89
C ASP A 49 -4.60 8.98 9.46
N GLY A 50 -4.14 10.02 10.17
CA GLY A 50 -5.05 10.97 10.82
C GLY A 50 -5.88 10.36 11.96
N GLY A 51 -5.58 9.12 12.33
CA GLY A 51 -6.32 8.32 13.30
C GLY A 51 -7.26 7.28 12.67
N ASP A 52 -7.41 7.24 11.35
CA ASP A 52 -8.37 6.38 10.68
C ASP A 52 -8.02 4.89 10.80
N CYS A 53 -6.73 4.54 10.81
CA CYS A 53 -6.26 3.18 11.10
C CYS A 53 -6.31 2.80 12.58
N LYS A 54 -6.63 3.75 13.47
CA LYS A 54 -6.85 3.48 14.90
C LYS A 54 -8.33 3.48 15.29
N ASP A 55 -9.20 3.88 14.38
CA ASP A 55 -10.64 3.89 14.61
C ASP A 55 -11.13 2.49 14.98
N PHE A 56 -12.09 2.41 15.91
CA PHE A 56 -12.63 1.15 16.41
C PHE A 56 -13.18 0.26 15.29
N TYR A 57 -13.73 0.87 14.24
CA TYR A 57 -14.30 0.16 13.09
C TYR A 57 -13.27 -0.26 12.04
N ARG A 58 -12.02 0.23 12.12
CA ARG A 58 -10.95 -0.01 11.15
C ARG A 58 -9.69 -0.57 11.80
N LYS A 59 -9.83 -1.29 12.92
CA LYS A 59 -8.70 -2.00 13.52
C LYS A 59 -8.33 -3.20 12.65
N PRO A 60 -7.04 -3.55 12.57
CA PRO A 60 -6.65 -4.73 11.84
C PRO A 60 -7.12 -5.97 12.59
N VAL A 61 -7.54 -6.99 11.84
CA VAL A 61 -8.13 -8.23 12.37
C VAL A 61 -7.42 -9.45 11.78
N PRO A 62 -7.44 -10.60 12.47
CA PRO A 62 -6.95 -11.84 11.90
C PRO A 62 -7.80 -12.28 10.71
N VAL A 63 -7.14 -12.75 9.67
CA VAL A 63 -7.79 -13.32 8.48
C VAL A 63 -8.18 -14.77 8.73
N ASP A 64 -9.37 -15.16 8.29
CA ASP A 64 -9.83 -16.55 8.44
C ASP A 64 -8.94 -17.51 7.64
N GLY A 65 -8.44 -18.57 8.28
CA GLY A 65 -7.43 -19.46 7.70
C GLY A 65 -5.98 -18.98 7.82
N TYR A 66 -5.74 -17.71 8.14
CA TYR A 66 -4.40 -17.12 8.35
C TYR A 66 -4.35 -16.30 9.66
N PRO A 67 -4.40 -16.94 10.84
CA PRO A 67 -4.58 -16.25 12.11
C PRO A 67 -3.45 -15.29 12.49
N ASP A 68 -2.25 -15.48 11.93
CA ASP A 68 -1.10 -14.59 12.13
C ASP A 68 -1.09 -13.42 11.13
N CYS A 69 -1.93 -13.46 10.09
CA CYS A 69 -2.16 -12.36 9.16
C CYS A 69 -3.13 -11.36 9.80
N ILE A 70 -2.59 -10.25 10.31
CA ILE A 70 -3.37 -9.20 10.97
C ILE A 70 -3.36 -7.96 10.07
N VAL A 71 -4.47 -7.70 9.37
CA VAL A 71 -4.58 -6.65 8.33
C VAL A 71 -5.85 -5.81 8.49
N HIS A 72 -5.88 -4.62 7.90
CA HIS A 72 -7.05 -3.73 7.97
C HIS A 72 -8.20 -4.15 7.04
N TYR A 73 -7.88 -4.74 5.88
CA TYR A 73 -8.84 -5.22 4.89
C TYR A 73 -8.65 -6.72 4.62
N PRO A 74 -9.16 -7.61 5.49
CA PRO A 74 -9.07 -9.07 5.30
C PRO A 74 -9.56 -9.57 3.93
N GLU A 75 -10.47 -8.84 3.32
CA GLU A 75 -11.02 -9.11 2.00
C GLU A 75 -10.01 -9.06 0.85
N TYR A 76 -8.83 -8.47 1.06
CA TYR A 76 -7.76 -8.44 0.05
C TYR A 76 -6.99 -9.76 0.01
N ILE A 77 -6.97 -10.51 1.11
CA ILE A 77 -6.23 -11.78 1.17
C ILE A 77 -6.97 -12.89 0.40
N GLY A 78 -6.33 -13.42 -0.64
CA GLY A 78 -6.87 -14.55 -1.40
C GLY A 78 -7.99 -14.15 -2.37
N ASP A 79 -8.01 -12.90 -2.82
CA ASP A 79 -9.05 -12.33 -3.68
C ASP A 79 -8.77 -12.51 -5.19
N ASN A 80 -7.64 -13.14 -5.55
CA ASN A 80 -7.07 -13.32 -6.89
C ASN A 80 -6.50 -12.04 -7.52
N PHE A 81 -6.37 -10.97 -6.75
CA PHE A 81 -5.52 -9.83 -7.02
C PHE A 81 -4.21 -9.99 -6.23
N CYS A 82 -3.13 -9.32 -6.64
CA CYS A 82 -1.87 -9.42 -5.91
C CYS A 82 -1.60 -8.11 -5.19
N ASP A 83 -1.94 -8.06 -3.91
CA ASP A 83 -1.65 -6.96 -3.00
C ASP A 83 -0.20 -7.04 -2.53
N ASP A 84 0.74 -6.74 -3.44
CA ASP A 84 2.18 -6.99 -3.30
C ASP A 84 2.93 -6.14 -2.25
N TYR A 85 2.20 -5.48 -1.35
CA TYR A 85 2.71 -4.59 -0.31
C TYR A 85 2.37 -5.09 1.11
N PRO A 86 3.17 -4.70 2.12
CA PRO A 86 2.81 -4.95 3.51
C PRO A 86 1.55 -4.16 3.92
N PRO A 87 0.68 -4.72 4.78
CA PRO A 87 0.84 -6.00 5.48
C PRO A 87 0.33 -7.25 4.72
N TYR A 88 -0.25 -7.09 3.52
CA TYR A 88 -0.99 -8.12 2.78
C TYR A 88 -0.10 -9.21 2.18
N ASN A 89 0.97 -8.85 1.49
CA ASN A 89 1.90 -9.82 0.89
C ASN A 89 3.08 -10.15 1.82
N THR A 90 2.77 -10.77 2.96
CA THR A 90 3.77 -11.26 3.93
C THR A 90 3.66 -12.76 4.14
N GLU A 91 4.70 -13.40 4.71
CA GLU A 91 4.67 -14.83 5.04
C GLU A 91 3.50 -15.18 5.98
N ALA A 92 3.16 -14.30 6.93
CA ALA A 92 2.03 -14.49 7.84
C ALA A 92 0.67 -14.54 7.10
N CYS A 93 0.56 -13.81 6.00
CA CYS A 93 -0.58 -13.79 5.10
C CYS A 93 -0.46 -14.78 3.94
N SER A 94 0.49 -15.73 4.04
CA SER A 94 0.78 -16.73 2.99
C SER A 94 1.03 -16.12 1.62
N TRP A 95 1.70 -14.95 1.58
CA TRP A 95 1.96 -14.18 0.36
C TRP A 95 0.67 -13.84 -0.37
N ASP A 96 -0.17 -13.08 0.34
CA ASP A 96 -1.49 -12.65 -0.13
C ASP A 96 -2.40 -13.84 -0.53
N GLY A 97 -2.54 -14.80 0.38
CA GLY A 97 -3.32 -16.02 0.10
C GLY A 97 -2.76 -16.89 -1.04
N GLY A 98 -1.56 -16.60 -1.55
CA GLY A 98 -0.94 -17.24 -2.71
C GLY A 98 -1.23 -16.58 -4.06
N ASP A 99 -1.78 -15.37 -4.06
CA ASP A 99 -2.11 -14.63 -5.28
C ASP A 99 -0.89 -13.95 -5.90
N CYS A 100 0.11 -13.59 -5.09
CA CYS A 100 1.37 -13.02 -5.54
C CYS A 100 2.43 -14.06 -5.94
N LYS A 101 2.28 -14.67 -7.13
CA LYS A 101 3.26 -15.64 -7.66
C LYS A 101 4.36 -14.97 -8.49
N GLU A 102 5.62 -15.34 -8.26
CA GLU A 102 6.77 -14.82 -9.03
C GLU A 102 6.62 -15.01 -10.55
N SER A 103 5.96 -16.09 -10.99
CA SER A 103 5.70 -16.37 -12.41
C SER A 103 4.77 -15.37 -13.09
N ASP A 104 3.97 -14.65 -12.31
CA ASP A 104 2.90 -13.79 -12.82
C ASP A 104 3.41 -12.36 -13.07
N ARG A 105 4.64 -12.06 -12.62
CA ARG A 105 5.30 -10.78 -12.83
C ARG A 105 5.58 -10.54 -14.32
N LYS A 106 5.31 -9.33 -14.76
CA LYS A 106 5.47 -8.88 -16.14
C LYS A 106 6.45 -7.71 -16.24
N PRO A 107 7.18 -7.59 -17.36
CA PRO A 107 8.01 -6.43 -17.60
C PRO A 107 7.13 -5.19 -17.80
N VAL A 108 7.60 -4.04 -17.34
CA VAL A 108 6.98 -2.74 -17.62
C VAL A 108 7.53 -2.18 -18.93
N ASP A 109 6.66 -1.60 -19.76
CA ASP A 109 7.05 -0.91 -21.00
C ASP A 109 8.04 0.22 -20.69
N GLY A 110 9.17 0.26 -21.41
CA GLY A 110 10.25 1.22 -21.13
C GLY A 110 11.16 0.84 -19.95
N TYR A 111 10.78 -0.11 -19.11
CA TYR A 111 11.59 -0.65 -18.01
C TYR A 111 11.62 -2.20 -18.03
N PRO A 112 12.24 -2.85 -19.04
CA PRO A 112 12.14 -4.31 -19.22
C PRO A 112 12.76 -5.15 -18.09
N SER A 113 13.64 -4.58 -17.28
CA SER A 113 14.20 -5.22 -16.09
C SER A 113 13.35 -5.03 -14.84
N CYS A 114 12.28 -4.24 -14.92
CA CYS A 114 11.32 -4.07 -13.85
C CYS A 114 10.19 -5.06 -14.04
N MET A 115 10.18 -6.10 -13.21
CA MET A 115 9.17 -7.15 -13.21
C MET A 115 8.23 -6.93 -12.03
N VAL A 116 6.95 -6.67 -12.29
CA VAL A 116 5.93 -6.36 -11.27
C VAL A 116 4.65 -7.15 -11.53
N HIS A 117 3.79 -7.30 -10.53
CA HIS A 117 2.49 -7.97 -10.69
C HIS A 117 1.49 -7.10 -11.47
N HIS A 118 1.55 -5.78 -11.23
CA HIS A 118 0.66 -4.78 -11.81
C HIS A 118 1.44 -3.80 -12.70
N PRO A 119 1.87 -4.18 -13.92
CA PRO A 119 2.56 -3.26 -14.83
C PRO A 119 1.68 -2.07 -15.26
N GLU A 120 0.36 -2.20 -15.17
CA GLU A 120 -0.63 -1.19 -15.55
C GLU A 120 -0.68 0.03 -14.62
N VAL A 121 -0.31 -0.13 -13.35
CA VAL A 121 -0.26 1.01 -12.40
C VAL A 121 1.05 1.76 -12.52
N ILE A 122 2.02 1.23 -13.26
CA ILE A 122 3.33 1.85 -13.38
C ILE A 122 3.32 2.97 -14.41
N GLY A 123 3.58 4.20 -13.97
CA GLY A 123 3.62 5.36 -14.86
C GLY A 123 2.22 5.84 -15.27
N ASP A 124 1.21 5.59 -14.44
CA ASP A 124 -0.19 5.94 -14.70
C ASP A 124 -0.57 7.37 -14.26
N ASN A 125 0.41 8.17 -13.84
CA ASN A 125 0.34 9.50 -13.24
C ASN A 125 -0.17 9.54 -11.79
N PHE A 126 -0.33 8.38 -11.16
CA PHE A 126 -0.49 8.27 -9.72
C PHE A 126 0.79 7.73 -9.11
N CYS A 127 1.08 8.13 -7.87
CA CYS A 127 2.21 7.59 -7.14
C CYS A 127 1.74 6.43 -6.26
N HIS A 128 2.20 5.23 -6.61
CA HIS A 128 2.09 4.01 -5.83
C HIS A 128 3.42 3.78 -5.10
N ASP A 129 3.52 4.28 -3.86
CA ASP A 129 4.72 4.17 -3.01
C ASP A 129 4.60 3.14 -1.86
N TYR A 130 3.65 2.23 -1.99
CA TYR A 130 3.48 1.05 -1.12
C TYR A 130 4.42 -0.11 -1.46
#